data_AF-A0A7I5EA57-F1
#
_entry.id   AF-A0A7I5EA57-F1
#
_cell.length_a   1.000
_cell.length_b   1.000
_cell.length_c   1.000
_cell.angle_alpha   90.00
_cell.angle_beta   90.00
_cell.angle_gamma   90.00
#
_symmetry.space_group_name_H-M   'P 1'
#
loop_
_entity.id
_entity.type
_entity.pdbx_description
1 polymer ?
#
loop_
_entity_poly.entity_id
_entity_poly.type
_entity_poly.pdbx_seq_one_letter_code
_entity_poly.pdbx_strand_id
1 'polypeptide(L)'
;MKIFHPPFLKNVSLEARLAYHKIFVNQTLTIAEQKEEMKAWAKENNLTSEVTTFFSEIDKGVVEMKQKVAKLVDASPEAVGNFTKIMENENQTMSQMMNAMEKLRTEHPWVFNVYDSAMKEVMGKNGSHGSHAEPQELRFPHSRKQPLRRVRRQMGLENSRSIWGFK
;
A
#
# COMPACT_ATOMS: atom_id res chain seq x y z
N MET A 1 -11.83 0.53 2.30
CA MET A 1 -13.08 -0.04 2.86
C MET A 1 -13.99 1.13 3.22
N LYS A 2 -15.10 1.34 2.50
CA LYS A 2 -16.06 2.42 2.80
C LYS A 2 -16.92 2.00 4.00
N ILE A 3 -16.35 2.07 5.20
CA ILE A 3 -17.04 1.75 6.46
C ILE A 3 -17.66 3.01 7.10
N PHE A 4 -17.28 4.20 6.64
CA PHE A 4 -17.51 5.46 7.35
C PHE A 4 -18.94 6.01 7.30
N HIS A 5 -19.82 5.50 6.43
CA HIS A 5 -21.20 5.97 6.40
C HIS A 5 -22.17 4.89 5.85
N PRO A 6 -22.81 4.11 6.72
CA PRO A 6 -23.83 3.17 6.30
C PRO A 6 -24.96 3.87 5.53
N PRO A 7 -25.46 3.30 4.42
CA PRO A 7 -26.46 3.94 3.56
C PRO A 7 -27.81 4.12 4.27
N PHE A 8 -28.17 3.23 5.20
CA PHE A 8 -29.43 3.27 5.95
C PHE A 8 -29.54 4.49 6.90
N LEU A 9 -28.43 5.17 7.23
CA LEU A 9 -28.45 6.37 8.06
C LEU A 9 -29.03 7.61 7.36
N LYS A 10 -29.26 7.56 6.05
CA LYS A 10 -29.83 8.69 5.29
C LYS A 10 -31.29 8.97 5.67
N ASN A 11 -32.04 7.93 6.02
CA ASN A 11 -33.50 8.01 6.19
C ASN A 11 -33.94 8.04 7.66
N VAL A 12 -33.00 8.14 8.61
CA VAL A 12 -33.31 8.24 10.05
C VAL A 12 -33.29 9.69 10.53
N SER A 13 -33.94 9.93 11.67
CA SER A 13 -33.89 11.22 12.37
C SER A 13 -32.46 11.60 12.76
N LEU A 14 -32.22 12.90 12.98
CA LEU A 14 -30.92 13.37 13.45
C LEU A 14 -30.53 12.73 14.78
N GLU A 15 -31.49 12.59 15.70
CA GLU A 15 -31.28 11.96 17.00
C GLU A 15 -30.85 10.49 16.87
N ALA A 16 -31.55 9.73 16.01
CA ALA A 16 -31.22 8.34 15.73
C ALA A 16 -29.81 8.21 15.13
N ARG A 17 -29.42 9.13 14.24
CA ARG A 17 -28.08 9.17 13.65
C ARG A 17 -27.00 9.46 14.70
N LEU A 18 -27.25 10.40 15.61
CA LEU A 18 -26.33 10.71 16.71
C LEU A 18 -26.19 9.54 17.68
N ALA A 19 -27.29 8.85 18.00
CA ALA A 19 -27.27 7.64 18.82
C ALA A 19 -26.45 6.52 18.16
N TYR A 20 -26.64 6.28 16.87
CA TYR A 20 -25.82 5.35 16.09
C TYR A 20 -24.32 5.68 16.21
N HIS A 21 -23.96 6.94 15.96
CA HIS A 21 -22.56 7.36 16.02
C HIS A 21 -21.97 7.19 17.42
N LYS A 22 -22.74 7.48 18.48
CA LYS A 22 -22.30 7.28 19.86
C LYS A 22 -21.95 5.82 20.15
N ILE A 23 -22.75 4.87 19.67
CA ILE A 23 -22.47 3.43 19.78
C ILE A 23 -21.22 3.07 18.96
N PHE A 24 -21.14 3.55 17.72
CA PHE A 24 -20.08 3.20 16.77
C PHE A 24 -18.68 3.67 17.19
N VAL A 25 -18.58 4.87 17.79
CA VAL A 25 -17.28 5.43 18.24
C VAL A 25 -16.93 5.04 19.67
N ASN A 26 -17.79 4.29 20.36
CA ASN A 26 -17.55 3.89 21.73
C ASN A 26 -16.33 2.96 21.82
N GLN A 27 -15.27 3.44 22.49
CA GLN A 27 -14.02 2.71 22.66
C GLN A 27 -14.01 1.77 23.87
N THR A 28 -15.04 1.82 24.73
CA THR A 28 -15.12 0.98 25.93
C THR A 28 -15.84 -0.34 25.68
N LEU A 29 -16.68 -0.41 24.65
CA LEU A 29 -17.43 -1.62 24.29
C LEU A 29 -16.55 -2.58 23.51
N THR A 30 -16.73 -3.88 23.76
CA THR A 30 -16.26 -4.91 22.85
C THR A 30 -17.03 -4.84 21.53
N ILE A 31 -16.46 -5.39 20.47
CA ILE A 31 -17.13 -5.47 19.16
C ILE A 31 -18.46 -6.24 19.25
N ALA A 32 -18.52 -7.26 20.10
CA ALA A 32 -19.75 -8.03 20.31
C ALA A 32 -20.83 -7.18 21.00
N GLU A 33 -20.48 -6.49 22.08
CA GLU A 33 -21.40 -5.58 22.77
C GLU A 33 -21.85 -4.44 21.85
N GLN A 34 -20.94 -3.86 21.07
CA GLN A 34 -21.27 -2.84 20.09
C GLN A 34 -22.26 -3.37 19.03
N LYS A 35 -22.09 -4.62 18.55
CA LYS A 35 -23.05 -5.25 17.62
C LYS A 35 -24.42 -5.43 18.28
N GLU A 36 -24.47 -5.82 19.56
CA GLU A 36 -25.74 -5.97 20.29
C GLU A 36 -26.45 -4.62 20.53
N GLU A 37 -25.71 -3.59 20.96
CA GLU A 37 -26.27 -2.23 21.08
C GLU A 37 -26.78 -1.70 19.74
N MET A 38 -26.06 -1.97 18.65
CA MET A 38 -26.47 -1.57 17.31
C MET A 38 -27.74 -2.31 16.85
N LYS A 39 -27.93 -3.57 17.23
CA LYS A 39 -29.17 -4.32 16.97
C LYS A 39 -30.34 -3.77 17.77
N ALA A 40 -30.12 -3.39 19.04
CA ALA A 40 -31.15 -2.75 19.86
C ALA A 40 -31.58 -1.40 19.24
N TRP A 41 -30.60 -0.55 18.88
CA TRP A 41 -30.85 0.70 18.16
C TRP A 41 -31.60 0.47 16.84
N ALA A 42 -31.24 -0.56 16.08
CA ALA A 42 -31.91 -0.88 14.82
C ALA A 42 -33.38 -1.24 15.03
N LYS A 43 -33.70 -2.00 16.09
CA LYS A 43 -35.07 -2.38 16.42
C LYS A 43 -35.92 -1.18 16.77
N GLU A 44 -35.40 -0.22 17.53
CA GLU A 44 -36.09 1.02 17.89
C GLU A 44 -36.37 1.92 16.68
N ASN A 45 -35.51 1.84 15.66
CA ASN A 45 -35.60 2.67 14.46
C ASN A 45 -36.20 1.95 13.24
N ASN A 46 -36.71 0.72 13.41
CA ASN A 46 -37.24 -0.13 12.33
C ASN A 46 -36.24 -0.40 11.19
N LEU A 47 -34.96 -0.57 11.52
CA LEU A 47 -33.84 -0.82 10.59
C LEU A 47 -33.16 -2.19 10.78
N THR A 48 -33.86 -3.14 11.41
CA THR A 48 -33.29 -4.45 11.75
C THR A 48 -32.73 -5.18 10.53
N SER A 49 -33.42 -5.11 9.38
CA SER A 49 -32.99 -5.77 8.14
C SER A 49 -31.72 -5.16 7.57
N GLU A 50 -31.67 -3.83 7.52
CA GLU A 50 -30.57 -3.03 6.98
C GLU A 50 -29.30 -3.20 7.81
N VAL A 51 -29.43 -3.13 9.14
CA VAL A 51 -28.31 -3.31 10.06
C VAL A 51 -27.78 -4.75 10.03
N THR A 52 -28.67 -5.74 9.95
CA THR A 52 -28.27 -7.15 9.83
C THR A 52 -27.53 -7.40 8.52
N THR A 53 -28.03 -6.87 7.41
CA THR A 53 -27.39 -6.97 6.09
C THR A 53 -26.02 -6.29 6.11
N PHE A 54 -25.93 -5.10 6.68
CA PHE A 54 -24.68 -4.36 6.80
C PHE A 54 -23.60 -5.12 7.59
N PHE A 55 -23.95 -5.73 8.72
CA PHE A 55 -22.99 -6.55 9.46
C PHE A 55 -22.58 -7.82 8.71
N SER A 56 -23.50 -8.45 7.99
CA SER A 56 -23.20 -9.60 7.14
C SER A 56 -22.21 -9.24 6.01
N GLU A 57 -22.40 -8.07 5.38
CA GLU A 57 -21.47 -7.56 4.36
C GLU A 57 -20.08 -7.26 4.93
N ILE A 58 -20.00 -6.71 6.14
CA ILE A 58 -18.74 -6.50 6.84
C ILE A 58 -18.06 -7.84 7.11
N ASP A 59 -18.79 -8.81 7.67
CA ASP A 59 -18.23 -10.12 8.04
C ASP A 59 -17.73 -10.86 6.78
N LYS A 60 -18.48 -10.80 5.67
CA LYS A 60 -18.04 -11.30 4.35
C LYS A 60 -16.79 -10.56 3.85
N GLY A 61 -16.77 -9.24 3.95
CA GLY A 61 -15.63 -8.42 3.55
C GLY A 61 -14.36 -8.75 4.33
N VAL A 62 -14.48 -9.08 5.62
CA VAL A 62 -13.35 -9.54 6.45
C VAL A 62 -12.81 -10.89 5.97
N VAL A 63 -13.68 -11.84 5.63
CA VAL A 63 -13.28 -13.15 5.10
C VAL A 63 -12.55 -12.98 3.75
N GLU A 64 -13.10 -12.18 2.84
CA GLU A 64 -12.48 -11.89 1.55
C GLU A 64 -11.12 -11.18 1.72
N MET A 65 -11.04 -10.22 2.64
CA MET A 65 -9.78 -9.54 2.96
C MET A 65 -8.73 -10.52 3.45
N LYS A 66 -9.08 -11.41 4.40
CA LYS A 66 -8.17 -12.43 4.92
C LYS A 66 -7.64 -13.33 3.81
N GLN A 67 -8.51 -13.79 2.91
CA GLN A 67 -8.11 -14.62 1.76
C GLN A 67 -7.17 -13.88 0.80
N LYS A 68 -7.46 -12.60 0.51
CA LYS A 68 -6.61 -11.77 -0.36
C LYS A 68 -5.22 -11.52 0.25
N VAL A 69 -5.15 -11.28 1.56
CA VAL A 69 -3.88 -11.12 2.27
C VAL A 69 -3.11 -12.44 2.33
N ALA A 70 -3.77 -13.57 2.56
CA ALA A 70 -3.12 -14.88 2.54
C ALA A 70 -2.45 -15.16 1.18
N LYS A 71 -3.19 -14.96 0.07
CA LYS A 71 -2.65 -15.10 -1.28
C LYS A 71 -1.44 -14.19 -1.55
N LEU A 72 -1.46 -12.97 -1.02
CA LEU A 72 -0.33 -12.04 -1.13
C LEU A 72 0.90 -12.59 -0.38
N VAL A 73 0.71 -13.06 0.85
CA VAL A 73 1.79 -13.64 1.68
C VAL A 73 2.38 -14.87 0.99
N ASP A 74 1.54 -15.75 0.44
CA ASP A 74 1.98 -16.98 -0.24
C ASP A 74 2.77 -16.68 -1.52
N ALA A 75 2.38 -15.65 -2.28
CA ALA A 75 3.07 -15.23 -3.50
C ALA A 75 4.34 -14.40 -3.23
N SER A 76 4.52 -13.89 -2.01
CA SER A 76 5.58 -12.93 -1.71
C SER A 76 7.00 -13.50 -1.82
N PRO A 77 7.31 -14.71 -1.31
CA PRO A 77 8.67 -15.26 -1.40
C PRO A 77 9.15 -15.42 -2.84
N GLU A 78 8.27 -15.90 -3.74
CA GLU A 78 8.59 -16.07 -5.15
C GLU A 78 8.89 -14.72 -5.82
N ALA A 79 8.01 -13.74 -5.63
CA ALA A 79 8.17 -12.41 -6.22
C ALA A 79 9.44 -11.71 -5.72
N VAL A 80 9.74 -11.80 -4.42
CA VAL A 80 10.97 -11.23 -3.84
C VAL A 80 12.21 -11.96 -4.36
N GLY A 81 12.14 -13.29 -4.51
CA GLY A 81 13.23 -14.07 -5.12
C GLY A 81 13.50 -13.66 -6.57
N ASN A 82 12.45 -13.48 -7.37
CA ASN A 82 12.58 -13.04 -8.76
C ASN A 82 13.07 -11.60 -8.87
N PHE A 83 12.60 -10.70 -8.01
CA PHE A 83 13.11 -9.34 -7.89
C PHE A 83 14.62 -9.33 -7.61
N THR A 84 15.06 -10.10 -6.62
CA THR A 84 16.48 -10.18 -6.23
C THR A 84 17.35 -10.69 -7.38
N LYS A 85 16.91 -11.76 -8.07
CA LYS A 85 17.59 -12.27 -9.27
C LYS A 85 17.71 -11.22 -10.38
N ILE A 86 16.67 -10.41 -10.58
CA ILE A 86 16.73 -9.29 -11.55
C ILE A 86 17.78 -8.29 -11.09
N MET A 87 17.80 -7.88 -9.82
CA MET A 87 18.75 -6.88 -9.32
C MET A 87 20.22 -7.36 -9.33
N GLU A 88 20.45 -8.64 -9.11
CA GLU A 88 21.79 -9.24 -9.05
C GLU A 88 22.35 -9.66 -10.43
N ASN A 89 21.53 -9.65 -11.48
CA ASN A 89 21.98 -10.01 -12.82
C ASN A 89 22.83 -8.88 -13.44
N GLU A 90 24.15 -8.99 -13.29
CA GLU A 90 25.13 -8.05 -13.86
C GLU A 90 25.29 -8.15 -15.38
N ASN A 91 24.77 -9.22 -16.00
CA ASN A 91 24.90 -9.47 -17.44
C ASN A 91 23.80 -8.80 -18.29
N GLN A 92 22.84 -8.11 -17.66
CA GLN A 92 21.76 -7.41 -18.37
C GLN A 92 22.07 -5.93 -18.59
N THR A 93 21.49 -5.35 -19.63
CA THR A 93 21.41 -3.91 -19.84
C THR A 93 20.31 -3.29 -18.97
N MET A 94 20.37 -1.97 -18.74
CA MET A 94 19.33 -1.26 -17.99
C MET A 94 17.93 -1.37 -18.62
N SER A 95 17.85 -1.41 -19.95
CA SER A 95 16.57 -1.61 -20.65
C SER A 95 15.99 -3.00 -20.35
N GLN A 96 16.83 -4.04 -20.37
CA GLN A 96 16.40 -5.40 -20.02
C GLN A 96 15.96 -5.51 -18.56
N MET A 97 16.68 -4.86 -17.64
CA MET A 97 16.30 -4.82 -16.23
C MET A 97 14.93 -4.16 -16.02
N MET A 98 14.69 -3.01 -16.66
CA MET A 98 13.40 -2.32 -16.57
C MET A 98 12.26 -3.16 -17.15
N ASN A 99 12.48 -3.83 -18.27
CA ASN A 99 11.48 -4.73 -18.87
C ASN A 99 11.18 -5.94 -17.97
N ALA A 100 12.21 -6.53 -17.35
CA ALA A 100 12.04 -7.65 -16.43
C ALA A 100 11.29 -7.22 -15.16
N MET A 101 11.58 -6.03 -14.66
CA MET A 101 10.91 -5.44 -13.50
C MET A 101 9.44 -5.14 -13.79
N GLU A 102 9.13 -4.58 -14.96
CA GLU A 102 7.74 -4.33 -15.38
C GLU A 102 6.98 -5.64 -15.55
N LYS A 103 7.61 -6.67 -16.13
CA LYS A 103 7.00 -8.01 -16.23
C LYS A 103 6.65 -8.57 -14.84
N LEU A 104 7.59 -8.52 -13.89
CA LEU A 104 7.36 -8.99 -12.51
C LEU A 104 6.22 -8.21 -11.84
N ARG A 105 6.13 -6.90 -12.09
CA ARG A 105 5.04 -6.05 -11.60
C ARG A 105 3.70 -6.44 -12.20
N THR A 106 3.64 -6.79 -13.48
CA THR A 106 2.41 -7.24 -14.13
C THR A 106 1.94 -8.61 -13.64
N GLU A 107 2.87 -9.51 -13.30
CA GLU A 107 2.57 -10.84 -12.78
C GLU A 107 2.12 -10.80 -11.32
N HIS A 108 2.73 -9.93 -10.50
CA HIS A 108 2.45 -9.81 -9.07
C HIS A 108 2.15 -8.37 -8.63
N PRO A 109 1.10 -7.72 -9.16
CA PRO A 109 0.87 -6.28 -8.95
C PRO A 109 0.70 -5.89 -7.48
N TRP A 110 0.08 -6.76 -6.68
CA TRP A 110 -0.24 -6.44 -5.29
C TRP A 110 0.98 -6.63 -4.38
N VAL A 111 1.77 -7.68 -4.65
CA VAL A 111 3.05 -7.91 -3.95
C VAL A 111 3.99 -6.76 -4.23
N PHE A 112 4.05 -6.31 -5.49
CA PHE A 112 4.88 -5.18 -5.88
C PHE A 112 4.48 -3.88 -5.16
N ASN A 113 3.18 -3.59 -4.99
CA ASN A 113 2.74 -2.39 -4.26
C ASN A 113 3.14 -2.41 -2.79
N VAL A 114 3.05 -3.57 -2.13
CA VAL A 114 3.49 -3.74 -0.73
C VAL A 114 5.01 -3.58 -0.64
N TYR A 115 5.74 -4.17 -1.58
CA TYR A 115 7.19 -4.10 -1.61
C TYR A 115 7.70 -2.69 -1.93
N ASP A 116 7.09 -1.96 -2.88
CA ASP A 116 7.38 -0.56 -3.17
C ASP A 116 7.17 0.33 -1.94
N SER A 117 6.11 0.07 -1.16
CA SER A 117 5.87 0.76 0.11
C SER A 117 6.95 0.45 1.14
N ALA A 118 7.32 -0.83 1.31
CA ALA A 118 8.39 -1.24 2.23
C ALA A 118 9.76 -0.67 1.81
N MET A 119 10.06 -0.65 0.51
CA MET A 119 11.28 -0.06 -0.03
C MET A 119 11.37 1.45 0.24
N LYS A 120 10.26 2.19 0.07
CA LYS A 120 10.20 3.62 0.41
C LYS A 120 10.47 3.89 1.89
N GLU A 121 9.98 3.01 2.76
CA GLU A 121 10.23 3.10 4.20
C GLU A 121 11.71 2.87 4.53
N VAL A 122 12.31 1.82 3.96
CA VAL A 122 13.71 1.43 4.24
C VAL A 122 14.73 2.38 3.60
N MET A 123 14.48 2.88 2.39
CA MET A 123 15.40 3.76 1.68
C MET A 123 15.30 5.24 2.09
N GLY A 124 14.29 5.60 2.90
CA GLY A 124 14.00 6.97 3.28
C GLY A 124 13.50 7.83 2.10
N LYS A 125 12.82 8.95 2.42
CA LYS A 125 12.44 9.98 1.43
C LYS A 125 13.69 10.63 0.83
N ASN A 126 14.34 9.99 -0.13
CA ASN A 126 15.47 10.60 -0.83
C ASN A 126 14.97 11.61 -1.87
N GLY A 127 14.91 12.87 -1.42
CA GLY A 127 15.23 14.02 -2.26
C GLY A 127 14.04 14.75 -2.88
N SER A 128 13.54 15.75 -2.15
CA SER A 128 13.11 17.02 -2.77
C SER A 128 14.13 17.36 -3.88
N HIS A 129 13.66 17.44 -5.13
CA HIS A 129 14.45 17.99 -6.22
C HIS A 129 14.71 19.46 -5.89
N GLY A 130 15.83 19.71 -5.22
CA GLY A 130 16.35 21.03 -4.95
C GLY A 130 16.53 21.79 -6.25
N SER A 131 15.92 22.96 -6.28
CA SER A 131 16.17 24.05 -7.23
C SER A 131 17.67 24.32 -7.40
N HIS A 132 18.15 24.36 -8.64
CA HIS A 132 19.35 25.07 -9.07
C HIS A 132 19.12 25.42 -10.56
N ALA A 133 18.77 26.66 -10.89
CA ALA A 133 19.67 27.80 -11.08
C ALA A 133 20.72 27.55 -12.19
N GLU A 134 20.51 28.26 -13.31
CA GLU A 134 21.43 28.47 -14.44
C GLU A 134 22.83 28.88 -13.97
N PRO A 135 23.92 28.51 -14.69
CA PRO A 135 24.47 29.45 -15.68
C PRO A 135 25.22 28.83 -16.90
N GLN A 136 25.10 29.53 -18.02
CA GLN A 136 26.12 29.87 -19.06
C GLN A 136 26.93 28.78 -19.81
N GLU A 137 27.06 29.03 -21.11
CA GLU A 137 27.75 28.26 -22.15
C GLU A 137 29.22 27.90 -21.85
N LEU A 138 29.66 26.70 -22.27
CA LEU A 138 30.70 26.50 -23.31
C LEU A 138 31.16 25.03 -23.41
N ARG A 139 31.05 24.51 -24.65
CA ARG A 139 31.89 23.50 -25.33
C ARG A 139 32.03 22.08 -24.74
N PHE A 140 31.50 21.12 -25.50
CA PHE A 140 32.05 19.76 -25.61
C PHE A 140 33.31 19.76 -26.50
N PRO A 141 34.31 18.90 -26.24
CA PRO A 141 34.30 17.58 -26.91
C PRO A 141 34.81 16.37 -26.07
N HIS A 142 34.10 15.26 -26.30
CA HIS A 142 34.52 13.84 -26.33
C HIS A 142 35.31 13.17 -25.17
N SER A 143 34.59 12.25 -24.53
CA SER A 143 34.97 10.86 -24.21
C SER A 143 36.00 10.58 -23.11
N ARG A 144 35.51 10.27 -21.90
CA ARG A 144 36.02 9.14 -21.10
C ARG A 144 34.97 8.64 -20.09
N LYS A 145 34.79 7.33 -20.13
CA LYS A 145 33.96 6.45 -19.29
C LYS A 145 33.61 7.02 -17.91
N GLN A 146 32.31 7.18 -17.60
CA GLN A 146 31.67 6.80 -16.32
C GLN A 146 30.17 7.23 -16.27
N PRO A 147 29.25 6.50 -16.93
CA PRO A 147 27.80 6.73 -16.74
C PRO A 147 27.28 6.05 -15.46
N LEU A 148 27.88 4.92 -15.07
CA LEU A 148 27.34 4.02 -14.04
C LEU A 148 27.32 4.63 -12.64
N ARG A 149 28.28 5.50 -12.28
CA ARG A 149 28.29 6.14 -10.96
C ARG A 149 27.19 7.19 -10.81
N ARG A 150 26.90 7.95 -11.86
CA ARG A 150 25.95 9.08 -11.78
C ARG A 150 24.51 8.61 -11.59
N VAL A 151 24.12 7.53 -12.26
CA VAL A 151 22.74 6.99 -12.19
C VAL A 151 22.52 6.22 -10.89
N ARG A 152 23.52 5.48 -10.41
CA ARG A 152 23.46 4.76 -9.13
C ARG A 152 23.26 5.72 -7.95
N ARG A 153 23.84 6.93 -8.04
CA ARG A 153 23.67 8.03 -7.09
C ARG A 153 22.27 8.64 -7.15
N GLN A 154 21.67 8.72 -8.34
CA GLN A 154 20.32 9.25 -8.58
C GLN A 154 19.20 8.35 -8.06
N MET A 155 19.47 7.04 -7.93
CA MET A 155 18.57 6.06 -7.31
C MET A 155 18.89 5.78 -5.83
N GLY A 156 19.87 6.48 -5.21
CA GLY A 156 20.27 6.20 -3.82
C GLY A 156 20.99 4.86 -3.60
N LEU A 157 21.45 4.20 -4.67
CA LEU A 157 21.98 2.83 -4.67
C LEU A 157 23.51 2.75 -4.58
N GLU A 158 24.22 3.86 -4.36
CA GLU A 158 25.69 3.85 -4.23
C GLU A 158 26.16 3.12 -2.97
N ASN A 159 25.32 3.00 -1.94
CA ASN A 159 25.63 2.34 -0.66
C ASN A 159 24.86 1.03 -0.41
N SER A 160 24.13 0.48 -1.38
CA SER A 160 23.30 -0.73 -1.15
C SER A 160 24.10 -1.97 -0.73
N ARG A 161 25.41 -2.05 -1.03
CA ARG A 161 26.26 -3.14 -0.48
C ARG A 161 26.40 -3.08 1.05
N SER A 162 26.23 -1.90 1.66
CA SER A 162 26.32 -1.72 3.12
C SER A 162 24.96 -1.72 3.84
N ILE A 163 23.87 -1.40 3.12
CA ILE A 163 22.52 -1.34 3.68
C ILE A 163 21.92 -2.76 3.84
N TRP A 164 22.34 -3.71 3.00
CA TRP A 164 21.83 -5.08 3.03
C TRP A 164 22.71 -6.09 3.78
N GLY A 165 23.76 -5.65 4.48
CA GLY A 165 24.42 -6.46 5.53
C GLY A 165 24.90 -7.87 5.13
N PHE A 166 25.21 -8.13 3.86
CA PHE A 166 25.79 -9.41 3.46
C PHE A 166 27.32 -9.37 3.63
N LYS A 167 27.79 -10.07 4.67
CA LYS A 167 29.17 -10.57 4.76
C LYS A 167 29.27 -11.91 4.04
#